data_AF-A0A955EQV4-F1
#
_entry.id   AF-A0A955EQV4-F1
#
_cell.length_a   1.000
_cell.length_b   1.000
_cell.length_c   1.000
_cell.angle_alpha   90.00
_cell.angle_beta   90.00
_cell.angle_gamma   90.00
#
_symmetry.space_group_name_H-M   'P 1'
#
loop_
_entity.id
_entity.type
_entity.pdbx_description
1 polymer ?
#
loop_
_entity_poly.entity_id
_entity_poly.type
_entity_poly.pdbx_seq_one_letter_code
_entity_poly.pdbx_strand_id
1 'polypeptide(L)'
;MRAVGFLLVLVLSGVCRAGDDEPVQDIDRTIRVEPSYSAPTQYYALLLLGPERQTRVWFVVDGDDLYVDRNGDGDLGGEDERFRAPKNGDLTEGLLLSSKRWAVPGLGAKGRYSEVEVRFALLNKDWRPKSTASNRRSMLDFMESIAATVDPQLSSIALTIDGSVKQQTTNSTFSTSPESAPVYCMDAPWTLGVLEHGFAHVLWNEPVDQKVIVSVGNPGVSPHLFSFITYDSLPDGVKPRIDVEWPPSSDGSSAPTTTLTALDPC
;
A
#
# COMPACT_ATOMS: atom_id res chain seq x y z
N MET A 1 18.11 36.14 49.35
CA MET A 1 17.68 34.74 49.10
C MET A 1 16.72 34.76 47.92
N ARG A 2 17.13 34.29 46.73
CA ARG A 2 16.27 34.18 45.54
C ARG A 2 15.99 32.69 45.32
N ALA A 3 14.72 32.32 45.38
CA ALA A 3 14.26 30.96 45.11
C ALA A 3 14.35 30.71 43.59
N VAL A 4 15.21 29.79 43.19
CA VAL A 4 15.30 29.26 41.83
C VAL A 4 14.25 28.16 41.74
N GLY A 5 13.13 28.44 41.05
CA GLY A 5 12.11 27.45 40.73
C GLY A 5 12.59 26.58 39.58
N PHE A 6 12.82 25.29 39.83
CA PHE A 6 13.02 24.29 38.79
C PHE A 6 11.69 24.02 38.09
N LEU A 7 11.60 24.40 36.82
CA LEU A 7 10.54 23.96 35.91
C LEU A 7 10.86 22.51 35.51
N LEU A 8 10.15 21.55 36.10
CA LEU A 8 10.17 20.16 35.67
C LEU A 8 9.33 20.04 34.39
N VAL A 9 9.97 20.15 33.23
CA VAL A 9 9.36 19.73 31.97
C VAL A 9 9.39 18.22 31.94
N LEU A 10 8.25 17.61 32.25
CA LEU A 10 7.97 16.21 31.97
C LEU A 10 7.87 16.06 30.46
N VAL A 11 9.01 15.87 29.79
CA VAL A 11 9.03 15.26 28.46
C VAL A 11 8.58 13.83 28.71
N LEU A 12 7.28 13.58 28.56
CA LEU A 12 6.79 12.24 28.27
C LEU A 12 7.37 11.91 26.90
N SER A 13 8.62 11.42 26.91
CA SER A 13 9.17 10.59 25.86
C SER A 13 8.29 9.35 25.84
N GLY A 14 7.10 9.48 25.23
CA GLY A 14 6.52 8.38 24.51
C GLY A 14 7.58 8.01 23.50
N VAL A 15 8.43 7.06 23.89
CA VAL A 15 9.05 6.18 22.91
C VAL A 15 7.84 5.66 22.16
N CYS A 16 7.53 6.30 21.03
CA CYS A 16 6.88 5.61 19.96
C CYS A 16 7.85 4.47 19.70
N ARG A 17 7.62 3.32 20.35
CA ARG A 17 8.03 2.07 19.76
C ARG A 17 7.36 2.17 18.40
N ALA A 18 8.14 2.50 17.37
CA ALA A 18 7.92 1.88 16.07
C ALA A 18 7.68 0.43 16.48
N GLY A 19 6.40 0.02 16.48
CA GLY A 19 5.96 -1.17 17.19
C GLY A 19 6.97 -2.22 16.84
N ASP A 20 7.67 -2.76 17.85
CA ASP A 20 8.70 -3.76 17.62
C ASP A 20 8.08 -4.69 16.58
N ASP A 21 8.70 -4.73 15.40
CA ASP A 21 8.34 -5.61 14.30
C ASP A 21 8.50 -7.01 14.89
N GLU A 22 7.54 -7.46 15.69
CA GLU A 22 7.31 -8.87 15.91
C GLU A 22 7.16 -9.35 14.47
N PRO A 23 8.16 -10.06 13.92
CA PRO A 23 8.00 -10.65 12.61
C PRO A 23 6.67 -11.39 12.72
N VAL A 24 5.76 -11.19 11.77
CA VAL A 24 4.52 -11.96 11.79
C VAL A 24 4.96 -13.41 11.62
N GLN A 25 5.21 -14.08 12.75
CA GLN A 25 5.86 -15.37 12.79
C GLN A 25 4.85 -16.35 12.26
N ASP A 26 5.30 -17.11 11.25
CA ASP A 26 4.59 -18.25 10.70
C ASP A 26 3.16 -17.93 10.24
N ILE A 27 3.04 -16.99 9.29
CA ILE A 27 1.79 -16.81 8.57
C ILE A 27 1.50 -18.10 7.82
N ASP A 28 0.48 -18.82 8.23
CA ASP A 28 -0.02 -19.96 7.49
C ASP A 28 -0.58 -19.47 6.14
N ARG A 29 0.13 -19.89 5.08
CA ARG A 29 -0.12 -19.56 3.68
C ARG A 29 -0.84 -20.69 2.93
N THR A 30 -1.51 -21.58 3.65
CA THR A 30 -2.26 -22.67 3.01
C THR A 30 -3.46 -22.11 2.25
N ILE A 31 -3.55 -22.46 0.97
CA ILE A 31 -4.80 -22.40 0.20
C ILE A 31 -5.35 -23.82 0.20
N ARG A 32 -6.52 -24.01 0.84
CA ARG A 32 -7.13 -25.32 1.07
C ARG A 32 -7.72 -25.91 -0.21
N VAL A 33 -8.34 -25.07 -1.03
CA VAL A 33 -8.93 -25.45 -2.32
C VAL A 33 -8.61 -24.37 -3.34
N GLU A 34 -7.92 -24.75 -4.41
CA GLU A 34 -7.70 -23.86 -5.55
C GLU A 34 -8.78 -24.10 -6.63
N PRO A 35 -9.24 -23.04 -7.31
CA PRO A 35 -10.10 -23.18 -8.47
C PRO A 35 -9.31 -23.74 -9.66
N SER A 36 -10.03 -24.15 -10.70
CA SER A 36 -9.40 -24.46 -11.99
C SER A 36 -9.03 -23.15 -12.71
N TYR A 37 -7.80 -22.69 -12.50
CA TYR A 37 -7.28 -21.50 -13.16
C TYR A 37 -7.24 -21.64 -14.68
N SER A 38 -7.43 -20.51 -15.37
CA SER A 38 -7.56 -20.43 -16.82
C SER A 38 -6.37 -19.77 -17.51
N ALA A 39 -5.67 -18.88 -16.81
CA ALA A 39 -4.49 -18.20 -17.31
C ALA A 39 -3.24 -19.08 -17.11
N PRO A 40 -2.17 -18.85 -17.88
CA PRO A 40 -0.90 -19.55 -17.69
C PRO A 40 -0.15 -19.11 -16.43
N THR A 41 -0.52 -17.97 -15.84
CA THR A 41 0.16 -17.39 -14.69
C THR A 41 -0.86 -16.75 -13.76
N GLN A 42 -0.77 -17.11 -12.49
CA GLN A 42 -1.57 -16.58 -11.40
C GLN A 42 -0.73 -15.64 -10.57
N TYR A 43 -1.38 -14.63 -9.99
CA TYR A 43 -0.75 -13.66 -9.13
C TYR A 43 -1.44 -13.65 -7.77
N TYR A 44 -0.69 -13.96 -6.72
CA TYR A 44 -1.14 -14.18 -5.35
C TYR A 44 -0.77 -13.00 -4.45
N ALA A 45 -1.71 -12.60 -3.61
CA ALA A 45 -1.48 -11.71 -2.47
C ALA A 45 -2.31 -12.20 -1.27
N LEU A 46 -1.81 -11.95 -0.07
CA LEU A 46 -2.50 -12.28 1.17
C LEU A 46 -2.82 -11.00 1.94
N LEU A 47 -4.05 -10.86 2.38
CA LEU A 47 -4.50 -9.75 3.21
C LEU A 47 -4.76 -10.25 4.64
N LEU A 48 -4.18 -9.57 5.62
CA LEU A 48 -4.49 -9.74 7.04
C LEU A 48 -5.38 -8.59 7.49
N LEU A 49 -6.58 -8.94 7.94
CA LEU A 49 -7.64 -8.03 8.32
C LEU A 49 -7.88 -8.06 9.83
N GLY A 50 -8.16 -6.87 10.37
CA GLY A 50 -8.60 -6.68 11.74
C GLY A 50 -7.49 -6.18 12.68
N PRO A 51 -7.88 -5.71 13.88
CA PRO A 51 -6.96 -5.09 14.82
C PRO A 51 -5.83 -6.03 15.28
N GLU A 52 -6.07 -7.34 15.23
CA GLU A 52 -5.12 -8.39 15.60
C GLU A 52 -4.63 -9.19 14.39
N ARG A 53 -4.95 -8.74 13.16
CA ARG A 53 -4.54 -9.37 11.88
C ARG A 53 -5.00 -10.84 11.76
N GLN A 54 -6.14 -11.15 12.36
CA GLN A 54 -6.63 -12.51 12.57
C GLN A 54 -7.37 -13.10 11.37
N THR A 55 -7.94 -12.24 10.53
CA THR A 55 -8.68 -12.69 9.34
C THR A 55 -7.75 -12.68 8.16
N ARG A 56 -7.57 -13.84 7.53
CA ARG A 56 -6.73 -14.01 6.34
C ARG A 56 -7.62 -14.05 5.12
N VAL A 57 -7.27 -13.32 4.08
CA VAL A 57 -8.01 -13.30 2.82
C VAL A 57 -7.02 -13.41 1.67
N TRP A 58 -7.12 -14.49 0.92
CA TRP A 58 -6.38 -14.67 -0.32
C TRP A 58 -6.99 -13.86 -1.45
N PHE A 59 -6.12 -13.25 -2.26
CA PHE A 59 -6.44 -12.72 -3.58
C PHE A 59 -5.58 -13.43 -4.62
N VAL A 60 -6.23 -13.95 -5.67
CA VAL A 60 -5.54 -14.58 -6.80
C VAL A 60 -6.07 -13.99 -8.11
N VAL A 61 -5.23 -13.25 -8.82
CA VAL A 61 -5.53 -12.78 -10.17
C VAL A 61 -5.20 -13.90 -11.16
N ASP A 62 -6.18 -14.30 -11.95
CA ASP A 62 -6.10 -15.33 -12.99
C ASP A 62 -6.66 -14.78 -14.30
N GLY A 63 -5.80 -14.17 -15.10
CA GLY A 63 -6.24 -13.52 -16.33
C GLY A 63 -7.26 -12.42 -16.02
N ASP A 64 -8.49 -12.55 -16.53
CA ASP A 64 -9.58 -11.58 -16.32
C ASP A 64 -10.36 -11.78 -15.01
N ASP A 65 -10.08 -12.87 -14.31
CA ASP A 65 -10.73 -13.22 -13.06
C ASP A 65 -9.86 -12.85 -11.87
N LEU A 66 -10.51 -12.48 -10.78
CA LEU A 66 -9.94 -12.34 -9.44
C LEU A 66 -10.69 -13.34 -8.56
N TYR A 67 -9.96 -14.27 -7.95
CA TYR A 67 -10.47 -15.12 -6.89
C TYR A 67 -10.15 -14.48 -5.55
N VAL A 68 -11.13 -14.47 -4.65
CA VAL A 68 -11.03 -13.89 -3.32
C VAL A 68 -11.49 -14.93 -2.31
N ASP A 69 -10.79 -15.10 -1.19
CA ASP A 69 -11.25 -15.95 -0.08
C ASP A 69 -12.08 -15.09 0.88
N ARG A 70 -13.36 -14.86 0.56
CA ARG A 70 -14.17 -13.86 1.25
C ARG A 70 -14.46 -14.21 2.70
N ASN A 71 -14.44 -15.50 3.03
CA ASN A 71 -14.73 -15.99 4.37
C ASN A 71 -13.46 -16.30 5.20
N GLY A 72 -12.29 -16.35 4.56
CA GLY A 72 -10.99 -16.57 5.18
C GLY A 72 -10.69 -18.01 5.55
N ASP A 73 -11.31 -18.98 4.86
CA ASP A 73 -11.16 -20.41 5.12
C ASP A 73 -10.18 -21.12 4.16
N GLY A 74 -9.61 -20.37 3.21
CA GLY A 74 -8.66 -20.84 2.21
C GLY A 74 -9.30 -21.61 1.04
N ASP A 75 -10.62 -21.64 0.90
CA ASP A 75 -11.33 -22.23 -0.24
C ASP A 75 -11.67 -21.16 -1.28
N LEU A 76 -10.90 -21.15 -2.37
CA LEU A 76 -11.13 -20.26 -3.51
C LEU A 76 -12.01 -20.90 -4.60
N GLY A 77 -12.51 -22.11 -4.36
CA GLY A 77 -13.33 -22.88 -5.29
C GLY A 77 -14.83 -22.54 -5.23
N GLY A 78 -15.25 -21.71 -4.27
CA GLY A 78 -16.64 -21.29 -4.10
C GLY A 78 -17.19 -20.49 -5.29
N GLU A 79 -18.50 -20.60 -5.56
CA GLU A 79 -19.15 -19.88 -6.66
C GLU A 79 -19.13 -18.36 -6.48
N ASP A 80 -19.11 -17.87 -5.23
CA ASP A 80 -19.13 -16.46 -4.87
C ASP A 80 -17.74 -15.86 -4.57
N GLU A 81 -16.69 -16.64 -4.84
CA GLU A 81 -15.29 -16.26 -4.67
C GLU A 81 -14.64 -15.74 -5.96
N ARG A 82 -15.31 -15.90 -7.11
CA ARG A 82 -14.80 -15.46 -8.42
C ARG A 82 -15.42 -14.15 -8.88
N PHE A 83 -14.57 -13.18 -9.22
CA PHE A 83 -14.93 -11.86 -9.72
C PHE A 83 -14.31 -11.63 -11.09
N ARG A 84 -15.15 -11.32 -12.09
CA ARG A 84 -14.65 -11.00 -13.42
C ARG A 84 -14.44 -9.51 -13.59
N ALA A 85 -13.31 -9.11 -14.16
CA ALA A 85 -13.05 -7.72 -14.49
C ALA A 85 -14.08 -7.25 -15.54
N PRO A 86 -14.60 -6.01 -15.43
CA PRO A 86 -15.34 -5.43 -16.53
C PRO A 86 -14.42 -5.35 -17.76
N LYS A 87 -14.99 -5.53 -18.95
CA LYS A 87 -14.23 -5.34 -20.21
C LYS A 87 -13.79 -3.88 -20.30
N ASN A 88 -12.55 -3.62 -19.97
CA ASN A 88 -11.90 -2.34 -20.26
C ASN A 88 -11.46 -2.35 -21.72
N GLY A 89 -11.45 -1.18 -22.37
CA GLY A 89 -10.85 -1.05 -23.69
C GLY A 89 -9.35 -1.36 -23.64
N ASP A 90 -8.82 -1.95 -24.70
CA ASP A 90 -7.39 -2.23 -24.80
C ASP A 90 -6.59 -0.92 -24.66
N LEU A 91 -5.68 -0.88 -23.67
CA LEU A 91 -4.72 0.21 -23.53
C LEU A 91 -3.52 -0.08 -24.46
N THR A 92 -3.73 -0.03 -25.77
CA THR A 92 -2.71 -0.47 -26.75
C THR A 92 -1.54 0.49 -26.95
N GLU A 93 -1.55 1.66 -26.32
CA GLU A 93 -0.46 2.64 -26.42
C GLU A 93 -0.16 3.27 -25.06
N GLY A 94 0.73 2.66 -24.29
CA GLY A 94 1.12 3.22 -22.99
C GLY A 94 2.07 2.37 -22.17
N LEU A 95 2.40 2.90 -21.00
CA LEU A 95 3.19 2.24 -19.97
C LEU A 95 2.52 0.95 -19.45
N LEU A 96 1.20 0.88 -19.53
CA LEU A 96 0.42 -0.29 -19.09
C LEU A 96 0.08 -1.16 -20.31
N LEU A 97 0.37 -2.45 -20.26
CA LEU A 97 -0.13 -3.44 -21.21
C LEU A 97 -1.60 -3.75 -20.97
N SER A 98 -1.99 -3.81 -19.70
CA SER A 98 -3.38 -4.02 -19.30
C SER A 98 -3.62 -3.38 -17.94
N SER A 99 -4.87 -3.03 -17.66
CA SER A 99 -5.31 -2.61 -16.34
C SER A 99 -6.70 -3.16 -16.07
N LYS A 100 -6.84 -3.80 -14.91
CA LYS A 100 -8.05 -4.46 -14.45
C LYS A 100 -8.43 -3.90 -13.10
N ARG A 101 -9.73 -3.82 -12.87
CA ARG A 101 -10.32 -3.36 -11.63
C ARG A 101 -11.45 -4.28 -11.25
N TRP A 102 -11.42 -4.79 -10.03
CA TRP A 102 -12.52 -5.59 -9.46
C TRP A 102 -13.09 -4.85 -8.28
N ALA A 103 -14.42 -4.87 -8.15
CA ALA A 103 -15.12 -4.46 -6.94
C ALA A 103 -15.70 -5.71 -6.29
N VAL A 104 -15.28 -5.97 -5.06
CA VAL A 104 -15.62 -7.15 -4.28
C VAL A 104 -16.50 -6.69 -3.12
N PRO A 105 -17.82 -6.95 -3.17
CA PRO A 105 -18.74 -6.54 -2.13
C PRO A 105 -18.63 -7.48 -0.93
N GLY A 106 -18.41 -6.91 0.25
CA GLY A 106 -18.39 -7.66 1.50
C GLY A 106 -17.22 -8.64 1.62
N LEU A 107 -16.32 -8.39 2.57
CA LEU A 107 -15.37 -9.38 3.10
C LEU A 107 -15.66 -9.69 4.56
N GLY A 108 -15.41 -10.94 4.94
CA GLY A 108 -15.58 -11.45 6.29
C GLY A 108 -17.03 -11.64 6.71
N ALA A 109 -17.25 -12.50 7.71
CA ALA A 109 -18.56 -12.97 8.14
C ALA A 109 -19.51 -11.91 8.77
N LYS A 110 -19.11 -10.62 8.82
CA LYS A 110 -19.85 -9.57 9.55
C LYS A 110 -20.06 -8.26 8.77
N GLY A 111 -19.69 -8.19 7.49
CA GLY A 111 -19.97 -7.01 6.66
C GLY A 111 -19.23 -5.71 7.05
N ARG A 112 -18.22 -5.80 7.93
CA ARG A 112 -17.34 -4.68 8.32
C ARG A 112 -16.56 -4.11 7.13
N TYR A 113 -16.17 -4.99 6.22
CA TYR A 113 -15.41 -4.67 5.02
C TYR A 113 -16.39 -4.59 3.84
N SER A 114 -16.99 -3.43 3.64
CA SER A 114 -18.15 -3.27 2.75
C SER A 114 -17.77 -3.36 1.27
N GLU A 115 -16.57 -2.91 0.91
CA GLU A 115 -16.08 -2.89 -0.46
C GLU A 115 -14.57 -3.09 -0.47
N VAL A 116 -14.11 -4.00 -1.32
CA VAL A 116 -12.70 -4.08 -1.73
C VAL A 116 -12.57 -3.79 -3.21
N GLU A 117 -11.62 -2.91 -3.53
CA GLU A 117 -11.21 -2.64 -4.88
C GLU A 117 -9.80 -3.17 -5.10
N VAL A 118 -9.64 -4.07 -6.05
CA VAL A 118 -8.32 -4.51 -6.51
C VAL A 118 -8.09 -3.89 -7.88
N ARG A 119 -7.00 -3.13 -8.02
CA ARG A 119 -6.46 -2.74 -9.32
C ARG A 119 -5.22 -3.56 -9.58
N PHE A 120 -5.11 -4.09 -10.79
CA PHE A 120 -3.95 -4.83 -11.25
C PHE A 120 -3.60 -4.35 -12.65
N ALA A 121 -2.34 -3.97 -12.86
CA ALA A 121 -1.86 -3.52 -14.15
C ALA A 121 -0.56 -4.22 -14.51
N LEU A 122 -0.49 -4.80 -15.70
CA LEU A 122 0.75 -5.32 -16.26
C LEU A 122 1.48 -4.20 -16.97
N LEU A 123 2.79 -4.08 -16.75
CA LEU A 123 3.61 -3.03 -17.33
C LEU A 123 4.23 -3.43 -18.66
N ASN A 124 4.25 -2.49 -19.59
CA ASN A 124 4.88 -2.64 -20.89
C ASN A 124 6.39 -2.38 -20.76
N LYS A 125 7.16 -3.46 -20.68
CA LYS A 125 8.64 -3.41 -20.57
C LYS A 125 9.31 -2.67 -21.73
N ASP A 126 8.66 -2.64 -22.89
CA ASP A 126 9.18 -2.01 -24.10
C ASP A 126 8.76 -0.55 -24.24
N TRP A 127 7.83 -0.09 -23.39
CA TRP A 127 7.41 1.30 -23.40
C TRP A 127 8.57 2.23 -23.03
N ARG A 128 8.64 3.38 -23.71
CA ARG A 128 9.63 4.42 -23.41
C ARG A 128 8.95 5.79 -23.37
N PRO A 129 9.39 6.68 -22.48
CA PRO A 129 8.89 8.05 -22.43
C PRO A 129 9.23 8.81 -23.72
N LYS A 130 8.35 9.74 -24.11
CA LYS A 130 8.62 10.67 -25.21
C LYS A 130 9.94 11.42 -24.96
N SER A 131 10.69 11.72 -26.01
CA SER A 131 11.97 12.46 -25.90
C SER A 131 11.81 13.83 -25.25
N THR A 132 10.62 14.42 -25.35
CA THR A 132 10.26 15.74 -24.81
C THR A 132 9.73 15.72 -23.37
N ALA A 133 9.63 14.57 -22.72
CA ALA A 133 9.13 14.50 -21.35
C ALA A 133 10.13 15.15 -20.38
N SER A 134 9.68 16.09 -19.55
CA SER A 134 10.54 16.80 -18.58
C SER A 134 11.15 15.86 -17.54
N ASN A 135 10.46 14.77 -17.22
CA ASN A 135 10.92 13.72 -16.30
C ASN A 135 11.55 12.51 -17.02
N ARG A 136 11.92 12.63 -18.31
CA ARG A 136 12.39 11.50 -19.15
C ARG A 136 13.46 10.64 -18.49
N ARG A 137 14.43 11.24 -17.81
CA ARG A 137 15.52 10.48 -17.17
C ARG A 137 14.99 9.57 -16.07
N SER A 138 14.20 10.10 -15.14
CA SER A 138 13.55 9.32 -14.09
C SER A 138 12.64 8.23 -14.65
N MET A 139 11.91 8.53 -15.74
CA MET A 139 11.10 7.52 -16.41
C MET A 139 11.95 6.40 -17.05
N LEU A 140 13.12 6.72 -17.60
CA LEU A 140 14.03 5.69 -18.14
C LEU A 140 14.65 4.84 -17.03
N ASP A 141 15.15 5.45 -15.96
CA ASP A 141 15.70 4.73 -14.80
C ASP A 141 14.64 3.79 -14.20
N PHE A 142 13.39 4.25 -14.17
CA PHE A 142 12.25 3.43 -13.77
C PHE A 142 11.95 2.29 -14.75
N MET A 143 11.95 2.54 -16.06
CA MET A 143 11.76 1.47 -17.05
C MET A 143 12.89 0.43 -17.01
N GLU A 144 14.11 0.83 -16.67
CA GLU A 144 15.23 -0.08 -16.46
C GLU A 144 15.00 -1.01 -15.25
N SER A 145 14.46 -0.49 -14.14
CA SER A 145 14.11 -1.33 -12.98
C SER A 145 12.94 -2.28 -13.26
N ILE A 146 11.94 -1.83 -14.02
CA ILE A 146 10.86 -2.69 -14.53
C ILE A 146 11.41 -3.83 -15.40
N ALA A 147 12.29 -3.51 -16.34
CA ALA A 147 12.80 -4.49 -17.30
C ALA A 147 13.57 -5.63 -16.62
N ALA A 148 14.19 -5.36 -15.46
CA ALA A 148 14.85 -6.36 -14.63
C ALA A 148 13.87 -7.27 -13.85
N THR A 149 12.59 -6.91 -13.76
CA THR A 149 11.56 -7.68 -13.07
C THR A 149 10.95 -8.74 -14.01
N VAL A 150 10.77 -9.96 -13.52
CA VAL A 150 10.21 -11.08 -14.32
C VAL A 150 8.77 -10.76 -14.75
N ASP A 151 7.92 -10.33 -13.81
CA ASP A 151 6.53 -9.95 -14.06
C ASP A 151 6.23 -8.58 -13.45
N PRO A 152 6.56 -7.48 -14.15
CA PRO A 152 6.36 -6.15 -13.62
C PRO A 152 4.87 -5.83 -13.66
N GLN A 153 4.30 -5.82 -12.47
CA GLN A 153 2.94 -5.38 -12.25
C GLN A 153 2.91 -4.17 -11.33
N LEU A 154 1.85 -3.38 -11.47
CA LEU A 154 1.44 -2.40 -10.48
C LEU A 154 0.06 -2.77 -10.03
N SER A 155 -0.08 -2.90 -8.73
CA SER A 155 -1.37 -3.12 -8.14
C SER A 155 -1.66 -2.11 -7.05
N SER A 156 -2.94 -1.96 -6.75
CA SER A 156 -3.40 -1.31 -5.54
C SER A 156 -4.58 -2.09 -5.00
N ILE A 157 -4.59 -2.32 -3.71
CA ILE A 157 -5.72 -2.88 -2.99
C ILE A 157 -6.28 -1.75 -2.16
N ALA A 158 -7.56 -1.45 -2.31
CA ALA A 158 -8.28 -0.51 -1.47
C ALA A 158 -9.42 -1.22 -0.75
N LEU A 159 -9.60 -0.90 0.53
CA LEU A 159 -10.57 -1.50 1.43
C LEU A 159 -11.36 -0.38 2.09
N THR A 160 -12.69 -0.50 2.04
CA THR A 160 -13.61 0.36 2.80
C THR A 160 -14.02 -0.36 4.09
N ILE A 161 -13.71 0.24 5.23
CA ILE A 161 -13.99 -0.26 6.59
C ILE A 161 -15.14 0.55 7.17
N ASP A 162 -16.14 -0.16 7.71
CA ASP A 162 -17.36 0.43 8.30
C ASP A 162 -18.04 1.47 7.38
N GLY A 163 -17.94 1.28 6.06
CA GLY A 163 -18.55 2.13 5.04
C GLY A 163 -17.94 3.54 4.89
N SER A 164 -16.93 3.91 5.67
CA SER A 164 -16.42 5.29 5.71
C SER A 164 -14.90 5.40 5.63
N VAL A 165 -14.15 4.48 6.24
CA VAL A 165 -12.69 4.57 6.27
C VAL A 165 -12.11 3.81 5.07
N LYS A 166 -11.48 4.52 4.13
CA LYS A 166 -10.75 3.91 3.02
C LYS A 166 -9.26 3.79 3.34
N GLN A 167 -8.80 2.55 3.44
CA GLN A 167 -7.39 2.19 3.42
C GLN A 167 -7.00 1.70 2.03
N GLN A 168 -5.79 2.02 1.59
CA GLN A 168 -5.26 1.55 0.32
C GLN A 168 -3.76 1.28 0.39
N THR A 169 -3.28 0.44 -0.51
CA THR A 169 -1.85 0.22 -0.71
C THR A 169 -1.34 1.01 -1.92
N THR A 170 -0.08 1.46 -1.85
CA THR A 170 0.65 1.95 -3.02
C THR A 170 1.64 0.90 -3.49
N ASN A 171 1.78 0.77 -4.81
CA ASN A 171 2.75 -0.13 -5.43
C ASN A 171 2.63 -1.56 -4.90
N SER A 172 1.40 -2.04 -4.69
CA SER A 172 1.21 -3.43 -4.34
C SER A 172 1.83 -4.29 -5.42
N THR A 173 2.48 -5.34 -4.95
CA THR A 173 2.88 -6.46 -5.77
C THR A 173 2.02 -7.69 -5.51
N PHE A 174 2.08 -8.61 -6.44
CA PHE A 174 1.58 -9.96 -6.29
C PHE A 174 2.71 -10.90 -6.70
N SER A 175 2.77 -12.07 -6.09
CA SER A 175 3.75 -13.09 -6.45
C SER A 175 3.14 -14.15 -7.34
N THR A 176 3.94 -14.91 -8.08
CA THR A 176 3.46 -16.05 -8.88
C THR A 176 3.33 -17.35 -8.07
N SER A 177 3.55 -17.30 -6.75
CA SER A 177 3.30 -18.42 -5.84
C SER A 177 2.69 -17.98 -4.50
N PRO A 178 1.87 -18.83 -3.84
CA PRO A 178 1.32 -18.54 -2.51
C PRO A 178 2.39 -18.34 -1.43
N GLU A 179 3.47 -19.11 -1.47
CA GLU A 179 4.55 -19.10 -0.46
C GLU A 179 5.27 -17.76 -0.42
N SER A 180 5.41 -17.14 -1.59
CA SER A 180 6.10 -15.86 -1.78
C SER A 180 5.14 -14.68 -1.89
N ALA A 181 3.83 -14.90 -1.76
CA ALA A 181 2.83 -13.85 -1.85
C ALA A 181 3.12 -12.72 -0.85
N PRO A 182 3.10 -11.45 -1.26
CA PRO A 182 3.22 -10.34 -0.33
C PRO A 182 2.01 -10.34 0.62
N VAL A 183 2.27 -9.92 1.87
CA VAL A 183 1.26 -9.87 2.91
C VAL A 183 0.98 -8.43 3.30
N TYR A 184 -0.25 -8.01 3.06
CA TYR A 184 -0.75 -6.69 3.39
C TYR A 184 -1.53 -6.74 4.70
N CYS A 185 -1.33 -5.73 5.54
CA CYS A 185 -2.12 -5.57 6.77
C CYS A 185 -3.10 -4.42 6.55
N MET A 186 -4.37 -4.60 6.92
CA MET A 186 -5.41 -3.57 6.89
C MET A 186 -6.33 -3.70 8.10
N ASP A 187 -6.98 -2.61 8.49
CA ASP A 187 -7.83 -2.51 9.69
C ASP A 187 -7.06 -2.84 11.00
N ALA A 188 -5.74 -2.67 10.98
CA ALA A 188 -4.89 -2.79 12.15
C ALA A 188 -4.71 -1.43 12.85
N PRO A 189 -4.15 -1.36 14.08
CA PRO A 189 -3.82 -0.10 14.72
C PRO A 189 -2.90 0.76 13.84
N TRP A 190 -3.28 2.02 13.67
CA TRP A 190 -2.59 2.92 12.75
C TRP A 190 -1.26 3.41 13.32
N THR A 191 -0.27 3.53 12.46
CA THR A 191 1.02 4.15 12.71
C THR A 191 1.28 5.24 11.67
N LEU A 192 2.24 6.11 11.95
CA LEU A 192 2.80 7.00 10.94
C LEU A 192 3.87 6.23 10.16
N GLY A 193 3.82 6.32 8.84
CA GLY A 193 4.81 5.74 7.94
C GLY A 193 5.28 6.78 6.92
N VAL A 194 6.56 6.71 6.56
CA VAL A 194 7.08 7.45 5.41
C VAL A 194 6.78 6.64 4.16
N LEU A 195 6.11 7.25 3.20
CA LEU A 195 5.88 6.66 1.89
C LEU A 195 7.05 7.00 0.97
N GLU A 196 7.79 5.98 0.53
CA GLU A 196 8.79 6.14 -0.51
C GLU A 196 8.06 6.36 -1.85
N HIS A 197 8.11 7.59 -2.33
CA HIS A 197 7.31 8.02 -3.47
C HIS A 197 7.97 7.70 -4.82
N GLY A 198 8.48 6.48 -4.99
CA GLY A 198 9.20 6.10 -6.21
C GLY A 198 8.36 6.26 -7.51
N PHE A 199 7.03 6.27 -7.40
CA PHE A 199 6.15 6.05 -8.56
C PHE A 199 5.38 7.27 -9.08
N ALA A 200 4.82 8.12 -8.20
CA ALA A 200 3.96 9.22 -8.66
C ALA A 200 4.75 10.28 -9.43
N HIS A 201 6.02 10.51 -9.08
CA HIS A 201 6.91 11.43 -9.79
C HIS A 201 7.14 11.03 -11.26
N VAL A 202 7.18 9.72 -11.51
CA VAL A 202 7.39 9.15 -12.84
C VAL A 202 6.14 9.32 -13.70
N LEU A 203 4.96 9.05 -13.13
CA LEU A 203 3.72 9.06 -13.91
C LEU A 203 3.17 10.47 -14.18
N TRP A 204 3.30 11.40 -13.24
CA TRP A 204 2.50 12.63 -13.28
C TRP A 204 3.21 13.79 -14.00
N ASN A 205 4.48 13.63 -14.39
CA ASN A 205 5.28 14.63 -15.09
C ASN A 205 5.30 16.02 -14.40
N GLU A 206 5.01 16.06 -13.10
CA GLU A 206 5.06 17.25 -12.27
C GLU A 206 6.45 17.35 -11.62
N PRO A 207 7.06 18.55 -11.58
CA PRO A 207 8.22 18.81 -10.73
C PRO A 207 7.75 18.75 -9.28
N VAL A 208 7.93 17.60 -8.63
CA VAL A 208 7.51 17.48 -7.25
C VAL A 208 8.68 17.89 -6.36
N ASP A 209 8.62 19.09 -5.82
CA ASP A 209 9.54 19.56 -4.77
C ASP A 209 9.32 18.83 -3.42
N GLN A 210 8.37 17.89 -3.35
CA GLN A 210 8.10 17.08 -2.17
C GLN A 210 9.18 16.02 -2.00
N LYS A 211 9.96 16.15 -0.93
CA LYS A 211 11.06 15.23 -0.60
C LYS A 211 10.64 14.07 0.29
N VAL A 212 9.53 14.20 1.01
CA VAL A 212 9.03 13.23 1.98
C VAL A 212 7.51 13.30 2.01
N ILE A 213 6.85 12.14 1.93
CA ILE A 213 5.42 12.01 2.18
C ILE A 213 5.24 11.12 3.40
N VAL A 214 4.44 11.59 4.34
CA VAL A 214 4.12 10.88 5.57
C VAL A 214 2.64 10.56 5.52
N SER A 215 2.29 9.32 5.82
CA SER A 215 0.90 8.90 5.86
C SER A 215 0.58 8.13 7.13
N VAL A 216 -0.70 8.13 7.49
CA VAL A 216 -1.24 7.29 8.56
C VAL A 216 -1.67 5.96 7.94
N GLY A 217 -1.34 4.84 8.57
CA GLY A 217 -1.63 3.53 7.99
C GLY A 217 -1.11 2.35 8.79
N ASN A 218 -0.93 1.23 8.14
CA ASN A 218 -0.46 -0.01 8.73
C ASN A 218 0.78 -0.50 7.97
N PRO A 219 1.90 -0.80 8.67
CA PRO A 219 3.00 -1.51 8.04
C PRO A 219 2.51 -2.89 7.60
N GLY A 220 2.86 -3.26 6.36
CA GLY A 220 2.74 -4.64 5.90
C GLY A 220 3.78 -5.53 6.56
N VAL A 221 3.77 -6.82 6.22
CA VAL A 221 4.75 -7.77 6.78
C VAL A 221 6.07 -7.72 6.02
N SER A 222 6.01 -7.40 4.72
CA SER A 222 7.22 -7.24 3.91
C SER A 222 7.76 -5.81 4.02
N PRO A 223 9.09 -5.62 3.99
CA PRO A 223 9.70 -4.30 3.93
C PRO A 223 9.10 -3.46 2.81
N HIS A 224 8.93 -2.15 3.05
CA HIS A 224 8.35 -1.16 2.13
C HIS A 224 6.85 -1.31 1.82
N LEU A 225 6.15 -2.32 2.35
CA LEU A 225 4.70 -2.38 2.24
C LEU A 225 4.03 -1.52 3.31
N PHE A 226 3.15 -0.61 2.88
CA PHE A 226 2.39 0.23 3.79
C PHE A 226 0.97 0.43 3.23
N SER A 227 -0.03 0.04 4.01
CA SER A 227 -1.44 0.31 3.71
C SER A 227 -1.82 1.61 4.39
N PHE A 228 -2.07 2.67 3.65
CA PHE A 228 -2.35 3.99 4.20
C PHE A 228 -3.83 4.36 4.10
N ILE A 229 -4.26 5.23 4.99
CA ILE A 229 -5.58 5.84 4.98
C ILE A 229 -5.53 7.04 4.05
N THR A 230 -6.56 7.18 3.24
CA THR A 230 -6.76 8.39 2.44
C THR A 230 -7.18 9.55 3.34
N TYR A 231 -6.69 10.77 3.09
CA TYR A 231 -6.94 11.90 4.00
C TYR A 231 -8.43 12.21 4.19
N ASP A 232 -9.24 12.04 3.14
CA ASP A 232 -10.71 12.18 3.16
C ASP A 232 -11.40 11.10 4.02
N SER A 233 -10.68 10.07 4.44
CA SER A 233 -11.15 8.97 5.29
C SER A 233 -10.71 9.07 6.75
N LEU A 234 -9.99 10.12 7.14
CA LEU A 234 -9.63 10.31 8.55
C LEU A 234 -10.90 10.64 9.38
N PRO A 235 -11.12 9.99 10.53
CA PRO A 235 -12.24 10.32 11.40
C PRO A 235 -12.19 11.76 11.89
N ASP A 236 -13.36 12.36 12.10
CA ASP A 236 -13.49 13.72 12.63
C ASP A 236 -12.66 13.90 13.92
N GLY A 237 -11.88 14.98 13.96
CA GLY A 237 -11.03 15.32 15.11
C GLY A 237 -9.69 14.60 15.16
N VAL A 238 -9.44 13.60 14.31
CA VAL A 238 -8.10 13.01 14.14
C VAL A 238 -7.23 13.99 13.36
N LYS A 239 -6.16 14.48 14.00
CA LYS A 239 -5.21 15.41 13.40
C LYS A 239 -3.80 14.84 13.52
N PRO A 240 -3.33 14.06 12.53
CA PRO A 240 -2.00 13.50 12.54
C PRO A 240 -0.95 14.61 12.64
N ARG A 241 0.08 14.37 13.45
CA ARG A 241 1.18 15.31 13.69
C ARG A 241 2.50 14.57 13.57
N ILE A 242 3.45 15.19 12.90
CA ILE A 242 4.83 14.73 12.85
C ILE A 242 5.77 15.86 13.23
N ASP A 243 6.76 15.52 14.06
CA ASP A 243 7.93 16.34 14.29
C ASP A 243 9.04 15.87 13.34
N VAL A 244 9.45 16.73 12.41
CA VAL A 244 10.54 16.43 11.47
C VAL A 244 11.79 17.16 11.90
N GLU A 245 12.84 16.41 12.21
CA GLU A 245 14.18 16.95 12.44
C GLU A 245 14.98 16.91 11.15
N TRP A 246 15.35 18.10 10.65
CA TRP A 246 16.22 18.22 9.49
C TRP A 246 17.68 18.28 9.92
N PRO A 247 18.59 17.60 9.19
CA PRO A 247 20.02 17.75 9.47
C PRO A 247 20.46 19.20 9.25
N PRO A 248 21.60 19.60 9.87
CA PRO A 248 22.27 20.86 9.55
C PRO A 248 22.43 21.04 8.04
N SER A 249 22.40 22.28 7.58
CA SER A 249 22.85 22.61 6.23
C SER A 249 24.27 22.09 5.98
N SER A 250 24.58 21.71 4.73
CA SER A 250 25.86 21.07 4.36
C SER A 250 27.10 21.94 4.63
N ASP A 251 26.91 23.24 4.83
CA ASP A 251 27.95 24.20 5.22
C ASP A 251 28.13 24.31 6.75
N GLY A 252 27.38 23.53 7.53
CA GLY A 252 27.42 23.51 8.99
C GLY A 252 26.91 24.80 9.66
N SER A 253 26.28 25.70 8.90
CA SER A 253 25.92 27.05 9.39
C SER A 253 24.60 27.10 10.18
N SER A 254 23.80 26.03 10.16
CA SER A 254 22.51 25.96 10.85
C SER A 254 22.41 24.76 11.80
N ALA A 255 21.74 24.96 12.93
CA ALA A 255 21.38 23.88 13.85
C ALA A 255 20.28 22.99 13.24
N PRO A 256 20.15 21.72 13.67
CA PRO A 256 19.00 20.89 13.32
C PRO A 256 17.71 21.65 13.64
N THR A 257 16.78 21.66 12.70
CA THR A 257 15.49 22.34 12.87
C THR A 257 14.40 21.30 13.02
N THR A 258 13.66 21.35 14.13
CA THR A 258 12.44 20.56 14.32
C THR A 258 11.24 21.34 13.82
N THR A 259 10.48 20.77 12.88
CA THR A 259 9.22 21.34 12.40
C THR A 259 8.06 20.44 12.80
N LEU A 260 7.09 20.99 13.53
CA LEU A 260 5.81 20.32 13.77
C LEU A 260 4.89 20.58 12.58
N THR A 261 4.57 19.54 11.82
CA THR A 261 3.66 19.63 10.68
C THR A 261 2.36 18.92 11.01
N ALA A 262 1.26 19.67 11.01
CA ALA A 262 -0.07 19.08 10.91
C ALA A 262 -0.25 18.61 9.47
N LEU A 263 -0.65 17.35 9.29
CA LEU A 263 -0.95 16.85 7.95
C LEU A 263 -2.35 17.36 7.58
N ASP A 264 -2.40 18.43 6.78
CA ASP A 264 -3.65 18.92 6.20
C ASP A 264 -4.06 18.03 5.01
N PRO A 265 -5.37 17.82 4.79
CA PRO A 265 -5.84 17.15 3.57
C PRO A 265 -5.39 17.94 2.34
N CYS A 266 -4.70 17.26 1.42
CA CYS A 266 -4.28 17.81 0.12
C CYS A 266 -5.46 18.28 -0.73
#